data_AF-A0A9E2YMW7-F1
#
_entry.id   AF-A0A9E2YMW7-F1
#
_cell.length_a   1.000
_cell.length_b   1.000
_cell.length_c   1.000
_cell.angle_alpha   90.00
_cell.angle_beta   90.00
_cell.angle_gamma   90.00
#
_symmetry.space_group_name_H-M   'P 1'
#
loop_
_entity.id
_entity.type
_entity.pdbx_description
1 polymer ?
#
loop_
_entity_poly.entity_id
_entity_poly.type
_entity_poly.pdbx_seq_one_letter_code
_entity_poly.pdbx_strand_id
1 'polypeptide(L)' 'MATLLLHHPSFAAHRTAPGHPERPDRYRAVEAALSAPQFDTLVRETAEPADLEPTRYVHSNRY' A
#
# COMPACT_ATOMS: atom_id res chain seq x y z
N MET A 1 -17.21 -9.50 -12.93
CA MET A 1 -15.96 -9.77 -12.19
C MET A 1 -15.56 -8.47 -11.51
N ALA A 2 -15.30 -8.47 -10.20
CA ALA A 2 -14.95 -7.25 -9.47
C ALA A 2 -13.43 -7.04 -9.43
N THR A 3 -13.00 -5.79 -9.37
CA THR A 3 -11.59 -5.41 -9.15
C THR A 3 -11.44 -4.86 -7.73
N LEU A 4 -10.53 -5.45 -6.97
CA LEU A 4 -10.23 -5.05 -5.59
C LEU A 4 -9.09 -4.05 -5.55
N LEU A 5 -9.26 -2.97 -4.79
CA LEU A 5 -8.22 -2.04 -4.39
C LEU A 5 -7.95 -2.21 -2.89
N LEU A 6 -6.83 -2.85 -2.57
CA LEU A 6 -6.29 -2.89 -1.21
C LEU A 6 -5.53 -1.60 -0.91
N HIS A 7 -5.89 -0.92 0.17
CA HIS A 7 -5.30 0.37 0.53
C HIS A 7 -5.19 0.51 2.05
N HIS A 8 -4.34 1.41 2.55
CA HIS A 8 -4.29 1.71 3.98
C HIS A 8 -3.71 3.11 4.22
N PRO A 9 -4.32 3.98 5.05
CA PRO A 9 -3.82 5.33 5.30
C PRO A 9 -2.37 5.39 5.79
N SER A 10 -1.91 4.36 6.52
CA SER A 10 -0.52 4.27 7.01
C SER A 10 0.53 4.23 5.89
N PHE A 11 0.17 3.83 4.66
CA PHE A 11 1.11 3.82 3.54
C PHE A 11 1.58 5.23 3.20
N ALA A 12 0.75 6.26 3.44
CA ALA A 12 1.14 7.67 3.30
C ALA A 12 2.02 8.18 4.46
N ALA A 13 2.15 7.41 5.54
CA ALA A 13 2.93 7.78 6.72
C ALA A 13 4.37 7.23 6.71
N HIS A 14 4.73 6.43 5.69
CA HIS A 14 6.10 5.93 5.55
C HIS A 14 7.07 7.08 5.30
N ARG A 15 8.06 7.25 6.19
CA ARG A 15 9.09 8.29 6.08
C ARG A 15 10.44 7.64 5.82
N THR A 16 11.10 8.10 4.78
CA THR A 16 12.47 7.74 4.44
C THR A 16 13.44 8.86 4.82
N ALA A 17 14.73 8.53 4.85
CA ALA A 17 15.77 9.50 5.17
C ALA A 17 15.87 10.62 4.10
N PRO A 18 16.39 11.82 4.45
CA PRO A 18 16.60 12.89 3.49
C PRO A 18 17.41 12.45 2.26
N GLY A 19 16.99 12.85 1.07
CA GLY A 19 17.63 12.48 -0.19
C GLY A 19 17.20 11.12 -0.75
N HIS A 20 16.36 10.36 -0.04
CA HIS A 20 15.86 9.08 -0.53
C HIS A 20 14.82 9.24 -1.66
N PRO A 21 14.90 8.46 -2.75
CA PRO A 21 13.99 8.59 -3.90
C PRO A 21 12.59 8.03 -3.63
N GLU A 22 12.45 7.06 -2.71
CA GLU A 22 11.14 6.61 -2.23
C GLU A 22 10.50 7.71 -1.39
N ARG A 23 9.23 8.04 -1.72
CA ARG A 23 8.48 9.14 -1.15
C ARG A 23 7.04 8.72 -0.85
N PRO A 24 6.48 9.06 0.34
CA PRO A 24 5.07 8.78 0.66
C PRO A 24 4.07 9.45 -0.29
N ASP A 25 4.48 10.54 -0.96
CA ASP A 25 3.65 11.22 -1.95
C ASP A 25 3.29 10.34 -3.16
N ARG A 26 4.08 9.29 -3.44
CA ARG A 26 3.74 8.32 -4.50
C ARG A 26 2.41 7.64 -4.21
N TYR A 27 2.16 7.26 -2.95
CA TYR A 27 0.90 6.66 -2.55
C TYR A 27 -0.26 7.66 -2.66
N ARG A 28 -0.08 8.89 -2.15
CA ARG A 28 -1.08 9.96 -2.25
C ARG A 28 -1.48 10.28 -3.68
N ALA A 29 -0.51 10.33 -4.59
CA ALA A 29 -0.76 10.59 -6.01
C ALA A 29 -1.63 9.49 -6.65
N VAL A 30 -1.36 8.22 -6.33
CA VAL A 30 -2.16 7.08 -6.82
C VAL A 30 -3.54 7.07 -6.18
N GLU A 31 -3.65 7.32 -4.88
CA GLU A 31 -4.93 7.42 -4.18
C GLU A 31 -5.83 8.49 -4.82
N ALA A 32 -5.28 9.69 -5.07
CA ALA A 32 -6.01 10.79 -5.71
C ALA A 32 -6.42 10.46 -7.16
N ALA A 33 -5.58 9.76 -7.93
CA ALA A 33 -5.94 9.33 -9.28
C ALA A 33 -7.06 8.27 -9.25
N LEU A 34 -7.01 7.35 -8.30
CA LEU A 34 -7.99 6.28 -8.12
C LEU A 34 -9.25 6.72 -7.38
N SER A 35 -9.34 7.96 -6.89
CA SER A 35 -10.58 8.53 -6.35
C SER A 35 -11.48 9.15 -7.42
N ALA A 36 -11.05 9.14 -8.69
CA ALA A 36 -11.84 9.68 -9.78
C ALA A 36 -13.07 8.79 -10.09
N PRO A 37 -14.21 9.36 -10.53
CA PRO A 37 -15.48 8.62 -10.66
C PRO A 37 -15.43 7.37 -11.55
N GLN A 38 -14.52 7.33 -12.53
CA GLN A 38 -14.35 6.13 -13.36
C GLN A 38 -13.87 4.89 -12.56
N PHE A 39 -13.42 5.07 -11.33
CA PHE A 39 -12.95 4.02 -10.42
C PHE A 39 -13.92 3.75 -9.24
N ASP A 40 -15.15 4.26 -9.31
CA ASP A 40 -16.16 4.02 -8.26
C ASP A 40 -16.60 2.56 -8.16
N THR A 41 -16.38 1.77 -9.22
CA THR A 41 -16.71 0.33 -9.26
C THR A 41 -15.66 -0.56 -8.60
N LEU A 42 -14.53 0.00 -8.15
CA LEU A 42 -13.54 -0.75 -7.39
C LEU A 42 -14.10 -1.13 -6.03
N VAL A 43 -14.00 -2.41 -5.68
CA VAL A 43 -14.19 -2.86 -4.30
C VAL A 43 -12.99 -2.36 -3.51
N ARG A 44 -13.21 -1.71 -2.37
CA ARG A 44 -12.14 -1.12 -1.56
C ARG A 44 -12.10 -1.80 -0.21
N GLU A 45 -10.92 -2.30 0.16
CA GLU A 45 -10.70 -2.90 1.46
C GLU A 45 -9.41 -2.34 2.08
N THR A 46 -9.42 -2.27 3.41
CA THR A 46 -8.27 -1.83 4.18
C THR A 46 -7.30 -3.00 4.35
N ALA A 47 -6.04 -2.81 3.98
CA ALA A 47 -5.03 -3.85 4.13
C ALA A 47 -4.65 -4.05 5.61
N GLU A 48 -4.57 -5.29 6.05
CA GLU A 48 -4.14 -5.64 7.41
C GLU A 48 -2.62 -5.84 7.50
N PRO A 49 -2.00 -5.61 8.67
CA PRO A 49 -0.62 -6.02 8.92
C PRO A 49 -0.43 -7.52 8.65
N ALA A 50 0.63 -7.87 7.93
CA ALA A 50 0.93 -9.27 7.65
C ALA A 50 1.46 -10.00 8.90
N ASP A 51 1.07 -11.26 9.05
CA ASP A 51 1.69 -12.16 10.02
C ASP A 51 3.17 -12.37 9.69
N LEU A 52 3.99 -12.54 10.72
CA LEU A 52 5.42 -12.80 10.56
C LEU A 52 5.72 -14.23 10.06
N GLU A 53 4.80 -15.18 10.21
CA GLU A 53 5.04 -16.55 9.72
C GLU A 53 5.11 -16.62 8.18
N PRO A 54 4.15 -16.07 7.41
CA PRO A 54 4.23 -16.08 5.95
C PRO A 54 5.48 -15.45 5.35
N THR A 55 6.07 -14.44 6.00
CA THR A 55 7.30 -13.80 5.50
C THR A 55 8.49 -14.78 5.45
N ARG A 56 8.45 -15.84 6.27
CA ARG A 56 9.48 -16.89 6.34
C ARG A 56 9.48 -17.84 5.15
N TYR A 57 8.45 -17.81 4.31
CA TYR A 57 8.47 -18.53 3.04
C TYR A 57 9.49 -17.93 2.06
N VAL A 58 9.94 -16.69 2.30
CA VAL A 58 10.89 -15.97 1.43
C VAL A 58 12.15 -15.52 2.20
N HIS A 59 12.01 -15.13 3.48
CA HIS A 59 13.10 -14.54 4.28
C HIS A 59 13.50 -15.43 5.47
N SER A 60 14.78 -15.38 5.86
CA SER A 60 15.25 -16.03 7.09
C SER A 60 14.88 -15.20 8.33
N ASN A 61 14.82 -15.81 9.52
CA ASN A 61 14.58 -15.10 10.79
C ASN A 61 15.64 -14.03 11.14
N ARG A 62 16.80 -14.05 10.46
CA ARG A 62 17.89 -13.08 10.68
C ARG A 62 17.77 -11.83 9.80
N TYR A 63 17.05 -11.91 8.68
CA TYR A 63 16.84 -10.77 7.78
C TYR A 63 15.92 -9.76 8.45
#